data_AF-M1W8G8-F1
#
_entry.id   AF-M1W8G8-F1
#
_cell.length_a   1.000
_cell.length_b   1.000
_cell.length_c   1.000
_cell.angle_alpha   90.00
_cell.angle_beta   90.00
_cell.angle_gamma   90.00
#
_symmetry.space_group_name_H-M   'P 1'
#
loop_
_entity.id
_entity.type
_entity.pdbx_description
1 polymer ?
#
loop_
_entity_poly.entity_id
_entity_poly.type
_entity_poly.pdbx_seq_one_letter_code
_entity_poly.pdbx_strand_id
1 'polypeptide(L)'
;MYAVQDVPGKGKGLVATRNITKGTRILSERPLISAPNEVSTEERESIIYDQVKAMNKKERDIFLSFPNRYEFSDSATQYHGIFGTSCILAASEPQHIFAIFPHACRINHDCNNNGLKDWNHDTNRYTVHAMRDIHAGEEITVSYETFLTNHETRREKFEDAMHFTCICSTCSLPDEQREERDHKIDQLVSLIKRADEVPLECTTDPWLTMLRYIDARVRVFQELDREDRNYGGALADAARLAIMMGDLARGRIFALKAAAIWKRLLGSDNPLTKKYTKMARSPPTDHEDGQDIWKTAVTDVPRGLGPDEFEDWLWKREKPRLVMTGEIVLKRRNFFFPFSELPHKNDIRGDGSFKNRRHWCFLGEILEDPFSIVPLSVEVMDMDNKKTKVHFYTETRGSEVQNYHPRPESTIAILDATQHDFHWGPPGIRHRDPRMIKIFHHPVPVILALEHEVRSYSTSHNDLRHCHGCNTIGASSSMKRCAKCLSFWYCSKNCQIVSWVTKGHKAFCTLLQDPDLRGLFLTKWDEVQDCDGFPLKTYDGYC
;
A
#
# COMPACT_ATOMS: atom_id res chain seq x y z
N MET A 1 21.33 15.34 27.45
CA MET A 1 20.76 14.22 26.65
C MET A 1 21.41 14.17 25.28
N TYR A 2 21.70 15.33 24.71
CA TYR A 2 22.44 15.48 23.46
C TYR A 2 23.53 16.55 23.63
N ALA A 3 24.42 16.64 22.64
CA ALA A 3 25.37 17.72 22.46
C ALA A 3 25.35 18.19 21.00
N VAL A 4 25.61 19.47 20.76
CA VAL A 4 25.82 19.99 19.40
C VAL A 4 27.25 19.67 18.97
N GLN A 5 27.42 19.00 17.84
CA GLN A 5 28.72 18.55 17.34
C GLN A 5 28.85 18.82 15.84
N ASP A 6 30.07 18.81 15.32
CA ASP A 6 30.31 18.75 13.87
C ASP A 6 29.99 17.33 13.38
N VAL A 7 29.16 17.25 12.36
CA VAL A 7 28.77 16.01 11.68
C VAL A 7 29.37 16.06 10.27
N PRO A 8 30.24 15.11 9.91
CA PRO A 8 30.89 15.08 8.60
C PRO A 8 29.88 15.22 7.46
N GLY A 9 30.10 16.21 6.58
CA GLY A 9 29.24 16.48 5.42
C GLY A 9 27.88 17.12 5.73
N LYS A 10 27.52 17.34 7.00
CA LYS A 10 26.21 17.92 7.39
C LYS A 10 26.33 19.18 8.28
N GLY A 11 27.54 19.70 8.50
CA GLY A 11 27.74 20.87 9.35
C GLY A 11 27.52 20.53 10.83
N LYS A 12 26.71 21.31 11.55
CA LYS A 12 26.40 21.03 12.95
C LYS A 12 25.19 20.10 13.06
N GLY A 13 25.23 19.15 14.00
CA GLY A 13 24.15 18.23 14.30
C GLY A 13 23.96 18.04 15.81
N LEU A 14 22.83 17.45 16.21
CA LEU A 14 22.62 17.01 17.60
C LEU A 14 22.99 15.54 17.71
N VAL A 15 23.90 15.20 18.60
CA VAL A 15 24.33 13.82 18.84
C VAL A 15 23.94 13.40 20.25
N ALA A 16 23.32 12.23 20.39
CA ALA A 16 22.90 11.70 21.69
C ALA A 16 24.12 11.42 22.58
N THR A 17 24.11 11.93 23.82
CA THR A 17 25.20 11.71 24.79
C THR A 17 24.95 10.53 25.73
N ARG A 18 23.78 9.92 25.61
CA ARG A 18 23.33 8.72 26.32
C ARG A 18 22.20 8.07 25.53
N ASN A 19 21.85 6.83 25.84
CA ASN A 19 20.67 6.20 25.26
C ASN A 19 19.40 7.01 25.58
N ILE A 20 18.54 7.20 24.57
CA ILE A 20 17.25 7.90 24.67
C ILE A 20 16.17 6.91 24.30
N THR A 21 15.22 6.68 25.20
CA THR A 21 14.11 5.75 24.95
C THR A 21 13.04 6.37 24.06
N LYS A 22 12.39 5.55 23.24
CA LYS A 22 11.24 5.92 22.41
C LYS A 22 10.20 6.71 23.22
N GLY A 23 9.70 7.79 22.63
CA GLY A 23 8.71 8.69 23.23
C GLY A 23 9.28 9.77 24.16
N THR A 24 10.59 9.79 24.40
CA THR A 24 11.23 10.83 25.21
C THR A 24 11.17 12.18 24.50
N ARG A 25 10.76 13.23 25.21
CA ARG A 25 10.95 14.62 24.76
C ARG A 25 12.43 14.98 24.81
N ILE A 26 13.06 15.08 23.64
CA ILE A 26 14.48 15.38 23.47
C ILE A 26 14.73 16.85 23.78
N LEU A 27 13.94 17.75 23.17
CA LEU A 27 14.02 19.19 23.41
C LEU A 27 12.64 19.84 23.47
N SER A 28 12.60 20.99 24.14
CA SER A 28 11.49 21.93 24.14
C SER A 28 12.06 23.33 24.24
N GLU A 29 11.87 24.15 23.21
CA GLU A 29 12.54 25.45 23.07
C GLU A 29 11.57 26.56 22.67
N ARG A 30 11.85 27.78 23.16
CA ARG A 30 11.22 29.00 22.65
C ARG A 30 12.04 29.49 21.44
N PRO A 31 11.40 30.20 20.50
CA PRO A 31 12.14 30.82 19.41
C PRO A 31 13.15 31.83 19.96
N LEU A 32 14.33 31.87 19.36
CA LEU A 32 15.30 32.95 19.56
C LEU A 32 14.81 34.22 18.86
N ILE A 33 14.27 34.05 17.66
CA ILE A 33 13.69 35.08 16.81
C ILE A 33 12.61 34.45 15.93
N SER A 34 11.58 35.20 15.59
CA SER A 34 10.50 34.75 14.70
C SER A 34 9.98 35.86 13.81
N ALA A 35 9.52 35.52 12.61
CA ALA A 35 8.87 36.46 11.70
C ALA A 35 7.70 35.79 10.98
N PRO A 36 6.62 36.52 10.68
CA PRO A 36 5.57 36.04 9.80
C PRO A 36 6.11 35.77 8.38
N ASN A 37 5.50 34.84 7.67
CA ASN A 37 5.84 34.58 6.27
C ASN A 37 5.15 35.58 5.33
N GLU A 38 3.89 35.91 5.63
CA GLU A 38 2.97 36.68 4.79
C GLU A 38 3.18 38.21 4.84
N VAL A 39 4.37 38.66 5.22
CA VAL A 39 4.78 40.08 5.24
C VAL A 39 5.76 40.38 4.10
N SER A 40 5.89 41.67 3.74
CA SER A 40 6.87 42.10 2.73
C SER A 40 8.30 41.78 3.17
N THR A 41 9.23 41.71 2.22
CA THR A 41 10.65 41.47 2.53
C THR A 41 11.19 42.56 3.45
N GLU A 42 10.89 43.84 3.15
CA GLU A 42 11.34 44.99 3.93
C GLU A 42 10.77 44.97 5.36
N GLU A 43 9.50 44.61 5.51
CA GLU A 43 8.87 44.47 6.82
C GLU A 43 9.52 43.33 7.61
N ARG A 44 9.80 42.20 6.97
CA ARG A 44 10.47 41.06 7.58
C ARG A 44 11.89 41.40 8.03
N GLU A 45 12.65 42.12 7.20
CA GLU A 45 14.00 42.60 7.51
C GLU A 45 13.99 43.50 8.75
N SER A 46 13.04 44.44 8.81
CA SER A 46 12.84 45.32 9.98
C SER A 46 12.54 44.53 11.25
N ILE A 47 11.55 43.62 11.19
CA ILE A 47 11.16 42.74 12.30
C ILE A 47 12.34 41.92 12.83
N ILE A 48 13.15 41.37 11.91
CA ILE A 48 14.31 40.56 12.26
C ILE A 48 15.38 41.43 12.92
N TYR A 49 15.68 42.58 12.34
CA TYR A 49 16.71 43.49 12.83
C TYR A 49 16.44 43.97 14.25
N ASP A 50 15.20 44.40 14.54
CA ASP A 50 14.81 44.88 15.85
C ASP A 50 14.90 43.79 16.93
N GLN A 51 14.52 42.55 16.60
CA GLN A 51 14.66 41.42 17.51
C GLN A 51 16.13 41.12 17.83
N VAL A 52 17.02 41.06 16.83
CA VAL A 52 18.47 40.81 17.05
C VAL A 52 19.12 41.94 17.85
N LYS A 53 18.69 43.18 17.63
CA LYS A 53 19.17 44.34 18.41
C LYS A 53 18.78 44.24 19.88
N ALA A 54 17.58 43.74 20.17
CA ALA A 54 17.08 43.54 21.52
C ALA A 54 17.70 42.32 22.26
N MET A 55 18.32 41.39 21.54
CA MET A 55 18.97 40.21 22.13
C MET A 55 20.13 40.59 23.06
N ASN A 56 20.31 39.80 24.12
CA ASN A 56 21.53 39.84 24.90
C ASN A 56 22.73 39.28 24.11
N LYS A 57 23.96 39.48 24.62
CA LYS A 57 25.17 39.05 23.92
C LYS A 57 25.16 37.54 23.59
N LYS A 58 24.74 36.69 24.53
CA LYS A 58 24.74 35.23 24.33
C LYS A 58 23.74 34.80 23.25
N GLU A 59 22.54 35.37 23.26
CA GLU A 59 21.52 35.12 22.24
C GLU A 59 21.98 35.57 20.86
N ARG A 60 22.58 36.75 20.78
CA ARG A 60 23.14 37.28 19.53
C ARG A 60 24.29 36.42 19.01
N ASP A 61 25.20 35.98 19.88
CA ASP A 61 26.29 35.08 19.51
C ASP A 61 25.76 33.74 18.96
N ILE A 62 24.67 33.20 19.55
CA ILE A 62 23.99 32.02 19.02
C ILE A 62 23.39 32.30 17.64
N PHE A 63 22.65 33.40 17.48
CA PHE A 63 22.05 33.77 16.20
C PHE A 63 23.09 33.94 15.09
N LEU A 64 24.18 34.67 15.36
CA LEU A 64 25.27 34.92 14.42
C LEU A 64 26.11 33.68 14.10
N SER A 65 25.95 32.60 14.87
CA SER A 65 26.62 31.31 14.62
C SER A 65 25.86 30.38 13.66
N PHE A 66 24.70 30.80 13.14
CA PHE A 66 23.98 30.10 12.08
C PHE A 66 24.55 30.46 10.69
N PRO A 67 24.49 29.54 9.72
CA PRO A 67 24.96 29.81 8.37
C PRO A 67 24.14 30.91 7.70
N ASN A 68 24.81 31.68 6.84
CA ASN A 68 24.19 32.61 5.90
C ASN A 68 24.64 32.24 4.48
N ARG A 69 23.69 31.87 3.62
CA ARG A 69 23.97 31.55 2.21
C ARG A 69 23.89 32.76 1.27
N TYR A 70 23.46 33.91 1.78
CA TYR A 70 23.24 35.12 1.01
C TYR A 70 24.40 36.10 1.23
N GLU A 71 24.78 36.81 0.18
CA GLU A 71 25.69 37.96 0.29
C GLU A 71 25.02 39.07 1.12
N PHE A 72 25.82 39.83 1.87
CA PHE A 72 25.33 40.90 2.72
C PHE A 72 26.32 42.07 2.77
N SER A 73 25.79 43.29 2.82
CA SER A 73 26.57 44.53 2.91
C SER A 73 26.47 45.21 4.27
N ASP A 74 25.46 44.84 5.06
CA ASP A 74 25.15 45.44 6.35
C ASP A 74 24.51 44.41 7.29
N SER A 75 24.25 44.81 8.53
CA SER A 75 23.66 43.92 9.53
C SER A 75 22.21 43.51 9.20
N ALA A 76 21.42 44.35 8.54
CA ALA A 76 20.02 44.01 8.23
C ALA A 76 19.94 42.89 7.19
N THR A 77 20.68 43.05 6.09
CA THR A 77 20.82 42.05 5.04
C THR A 77 21.49 40.78 5.56
N GLN A 78 22.48 40.90 6.44
CA GLN A 78 23.10 39.74 7.11
C GLN A 78 22.09 38.95 7.94
N TYR A 79 21.32 39.62 8.81
CA TYR A 79 20.40 38.95 9.72
C TYR A 79 19.24 38.31 8.97
N HIS A 80 18.72 38.98 7.94
CA HIS A 80 17.70 38.41 7.07
C HIS A 80 18.24 37.20 6.31
N GLY A 81 19.47 37.24 5.80
CA GLY A 81 20.12 36.10 5.16
C GLY A 81 20.29 34.90 6.11
N ILE A 82 20.75 35.11 7.35
CA ILE A 82 20.83 34.06 8.37
C ILE A 82 19.44 33.45 8.62
N PHE A 83 18.42 34.30 8.80
CA PHE A 83 17.05 33.86 9.01
C PHE A 83 16.53 33.04 7.83
N GLY A 84 16.65 33.52 6.60
CA GLY A 84 16.23 32.82 5.39
C GLY A 84 16.97 31.50 5.16
N THR A 85 18.20 31.36 5.67
CA THR A 85 18.99 30.13 5.57
C THR A 85 18.56 29.07 6.58
N SER A 86 18.22 29.47 7.81
CA SER A 86 18.16 28.54 8.97
C SER A 86 16.81 28.48 9.67
N CYS A 87 15.86 29.35 9.34
CA CYS A 87 14.56 29.34 9.99
C CYS A 87 13.77 28.06 9.65
N ILE A 88 12.91 27.65 10.58
CA ILE A 88 12.00 26.53 10.42
C ILE A 88 10.58 26.98 10.76
N LEU A 89 9.58 26.30 10.19
CA LEU A 89 8.18 26.57 10.47
C LEU A 89 7.90 26.33 11.96
N ALA A 90 7.50 27.38 12.67
CA ALA A 90 7.08 27.36 14.06
C ALA A 90 5.57 27.21 14.18
N ALA A 91 4.75 27.98 13.48
CA ALA A 91 3.29 27.84 13.51
C ALA A 91 2.72 27.99 12.10
N SER A 92 1.60 27.34 11.81
CA SER A 92 0.91 27.42 10.51
C SER A 92 -0.49 28.04 10.59
N GLU A 93 -1.00 28.30 11.80
CA GLU A 93 -2.36 28.80 12.04
C GLU A 93 -2.32 29.84 13.17
N PRO A 94 -2.98 31.01 13.03
CA PRO A 94 -3.75 31.48 11.87
C PRO A 94 -2.90 32.00 10.69
N GLN A 95 -1.57 32.06 10.85
CA GLN A 95 -0.62 32.48 9.81
C GLN A 95 0.68 31.67 9.94
N HIS A 96 1.49 31.60 8.87
CA HIS A 96 2.76 30.91 8.93
C HIS A 96 3.81 31.78 9.64
N ILE A 97 4.36 31.25 10.73
CA ILE A 97 5.44 31.88 11.49
C ILE A 97 6.67 31.01 11.33
N PHE A 98 7.75 31.61 10.83
CA PHE A 98 9.07 31.00 10.80
C PHE A 98 9.90 31.49 11.97
N ALA A 99 10.77 30.64 12.48
CA ALA A 99 11.62 30.99 13.61
C ALA A 99 12.98 30.29 13.58
N ILE A 100 13.95 30.91 14.23
CA ILE A 100 15.21 30.23 14.58
C ILE A 100 15.15 29.79 16.04
N PHE A 101 15.49 28.53 16.27
CA PHE A 101 15.61 27.93 17.60
C PHE A 101 17.07 27.58 17.88
N PRO A 102 17.59 27.80 19.10
CA PRO A 102 19.01 27.61 19.42
C PRO A 102 19.57 26.23 19.04
N HIS A 103 18.81 25.16 19.27
CA HIS A 103 19.24 23.81 18.91
C HIS A 103 18.36 23.15 17.85
N ALA A 104 17.05 23.40 17.83
CA ALA A 104 16.17 22.69 16.87
C ALA A 104 16.53 22.96 15.40
N CYS A 105 17.00 24.17 15.05
CA CYS A 105 17.49 24.52 13.71
C CYS A 105 18.84 23.88 13.35
N ARG A 106 19.49 23.15 14.28
CA ARG A 106 20.74 22.41 14.04
C ARG A 106 20.52 20.91 13.87
N ILE A 107 19.27 20.44 13.88
CA ILE A 107 18.97 19.02 13.71
C ILE A 107 18.95 18.70 12.23
N ASN A 108 19.83 17.80 11.79
CA ASN A 108 19.93 17.42 10.39
C ASN A 108 18.78 16.54 9.90
N HIS A 109 18.68 16.47 8.57
CA HIS A 109 17.74 15.61 7.87
C HIS A 109 18.14 14.12 7.89
N ASP A 110 17.14 13.26 8.04
CA ASP A 110 17.15 11.88 7.54
C ASP A 110 15.74 11.50 7.06
N CYS A 111 15.62 10.79 5.93
CA CYS A 111 14.30 10.32 5.43
C CYS A 111 13.69 9.25 6.34
N ASN A 112 14.50 8.49 7.07
CA ASN A 112 14.07 7.59 8.15
C ASN A 112 14.48 8.15 9.52
N ASN A 113 14.07 9.40 9.76
CA ASN A 113 14.38 10.15 10.98
C ASN A 113 13.99 9.42 12.27
N ASN A 114 14.76 9.68 13.33
CA ASN A 114 14.55 9.12 14.67
C ASN A 114 13.89 10.11 15.65
N GLY A 115 13.73 11.39 15.28
CA GLY A 115 13.00 12.40 16.05
C GLY A 115 11.84 13.02 15.27
N LEU A 116 10.69 13.23 15.91
CA LEU A 116 9.57 13.97 15.36
C LEU A 116 9.55 15.39 15.90
N LYS A 117 9.55 16.37 14.99
CA LYS A 117 9.36 17.79 15.29
C LYS A 117 7.89 18.18 15.33
N ASP A 118 7.51 19.04 16.28
CA ASP A 118 6.16 19.63 16.36
C ASP A 118 6.16 20.97 17.10
N TRP A 119 5.16 21.81 16.80
CA TRP A 119 4.86 23.00 17.55
C TRP A 119 3.69 22.79 18.51
N ASN A 120 3.95 22.96 19.80
CA ASN A 120 2.92 22.85 20.81
C ASN A 120 2.30 24.23 21.05
N HIS A 121 1.09 24.44 20.51
CA HIS A 121 0.33 25.69 20.63
C HIS A 121 -0.04 26.06 22.09
N ASP A 122 -0.27 25.08 22.98
CA ASP A 122 -0.61 25.35 24.39
C ASP A 122 0.59 25.96 25.14
N THR A 123 1.80 25.58 24.75
CA THR A 123 3.04 26.00 25.44
C THR A 123 3.88 27.00 24.66
N ASN A 124 3.50 27.29 23.40
CA ASN A 124 4.25 28.10 22.44
C ASN A 124 5.72 27.68 22.35
N ARG A 125 5.95 26.37 22.21
CA ARG A 125 7.28 25.78 22.20
C ARG A 125 7.43 24.78 21.07
N TYR A 126 8.60 24.81 20.45
CA TYR A 126 9.03 23.79 19.51
C TYR A 126 9.52 22.58 20.27
N THR A 127 9.06 21.40 19.88
CA THR A 127 9.38 20.15 20.57
C THR A 127 9.91 19.12 19.59
N VAL A 128 10.84 18.29 20.08
CA VAL A 128 11.28 17.09 19.36
C VAL A 128 11.15 15.90 20.29
N HIS A 129 10.49 14.84 19.84
CA HIS A 129 10.35 13.59 20.59
C HIS A 129 10.97 12.42 19.82
N ALA A 130 11.58 11.48 20.55
CA ALA A 130 12.16 10.28 19.95
C ALA A 130 11.07 9.34 19.40
N MET A 131 11.17 8.98 18.11
CA MET A 131 10.26 8.06 17.41
C MET A 131 10.62 6.58 17.64
N ARG A 132 11.88 6.32 17.98
CA ARG A 132 12.44 5.03 18.35
C ARG A 132 13.51 5.22 19.42
N ASP A 133 14.07 4.13 19.91
CA ASP A 133 15.27 4.23 20.76
C ASP A 133 16.43 4.81 19.93
N ILE A 134 17.21 5.69 20.57
CA ILE A 134 18.38 6.36 19.99
C ILE A 134 19.57 6.03 20.88
N HIS A 135 20.61 5.44 20.30
CA HIS A 135 21.78 5.02 21.06
C HIS A 135 22.73 6.20 21.35
N ALA A 136 23.51 6.11 22.42
CA ALA A 136 24.59 7.06 22.67
C ALA A 136 25.56 7.11 21.46
N GLY A 137 25.90 8.31 21.01
CA GLY A 137 26.72 8.54 19.81
C GLY A 137 25.92 8.60 18.50
N GLU A 138 24.64 8.23 18.50
CA GLU A 138 23.79 8.35 17.31
C GLU A 138 23.35 9.81 17.09
N GLU A 139 23.31 10.24 15.83
CA GLU A 139 22.77 11.55 15.43
C GLU A 139 21.25 11.56 15.63
N ILE A 140 20.73 12.61 16.26
CA ILE A 140 19.30 12.91 16.33
C ILE A 140 18.93 13.63 15.03
N THR A 141 17.97 13.09 14.30
CA THR A 141 17.55 13.57 12.98
C THR A 141 16.05 13.79 12.92
N VAL A 142 15.61 14.71 12.06
CA VAL A 142 14.20 14.94 11.74
C VAL A 142 14.01 14.82 10.23
N SER A 143 12.79 14.55 9.76
CA SER A 143 12.51 14.69 8.33
C SER A 143 12.28 16.16 7.99
N TYR A 144 12.96 16.68 6.97
CA TYR A 144 12.70 18.02 6.45
C TYR A 144 11.47 18.01 5.55
N GLU A 145 11.17 16.85 4.96
CA GLU A 145 10.04 16.64 4.07
C GLU A 145 9.03 15.62 4.58
N THR A 146 7.85 15.59 3.96
CA THR A 146 6.83 14.58 4.27
C THR A 146 7.30 13.17 3.91
N PHE A 147 6.99 12.19 4.75
CA PHE A 147 7.30 10.78 4.52
C PHE A 147 6.62 10.22 3.26
N LEU A 148 5.49 10.80 2.87
CA LEU A 148 4.62 10.39 1.75
C LEU A 148 5.12 10.90 0.39
N THR A 149 6.41 10.79 0.14
CA THR A 149 7.05 11.15 -1.14
C THR A 149 7.93 10.01 -1.61
N ASN A 150 7.89 9.69 -2.91
CA ASN A 150 8.76 8.70 -3.54
C ASN A 150 10.20 9.23 -3.67
N HIS A 151 11.15 8.37 -4.04
CA HIS A 151 12.57 8.73 -4.10
C HIS A 151 12.87 9.90 -5.04
N GLU A 152 12.29 9.90 -6.23
CA GLU A 152 12.52 10.93 -7.24
C GLU A 152 12.05 12.30 -6.75
N THR A 153 10.80 12.41 -6.29
CA THR A 153 10.25 13.66 -5.74
C THR A 153 11.05 14.16 -4.54
N ARG A 154 11.55 13.26 -3.68
CA ARG A 154 12.43 13.67 -2.57
C ARG A 154 13.75 14.24 -3.06
N ARG A 155 14.39 13.58 -4.03
CA ARG A 155 15.68 14.03 -4.59
C ARG A 155 15.56 15.42 -5.23
N GLU A 156 14.56 15.61 -6.09
CA GLU A 156 14.30 16.90 -6.75
C GLU A 156 14.10 18.01 -5.72
N LYS A 157 13.26 17.79 -4.71
CA LYS A 157 13.05 18.77 -3.63
C LYS A 157 14.34 19.13 -2.88
N PHE A 158 15.17 18.15 -2.53
CA PHE A 158 16.40 18.42 -1.80
C PHE A 158 17.46 19.12 -2.65
N GLU A 159 17.55 18.80 -3.93
CA GLU A 159 18.48 19.44 -4.87
C GLU A 159 18.05 20.88 -5.19
N ASP A 160 16.76 21.08 -5.51
CA ASP A 160 16.24 22.37 -5.97
C ASP A 160 16.01 23.36 -4.82
N ALA A 161 15.42 22.92 -3.71
CA ALA A 161 15.01 23.81 -2.63
C ALA A 161 16.05 23.91 -1.50
N MET A 162 16.79 22.83 -1.23
CA MET A 162 17.70 22.74 -0.07
C MET A 162 19.18 22.61 -0.45
N HIS A 163 19.48 22.47 -1.74
CA HIS A 163 20.82 22.37 -2.34
C HIS A 163 21.75 21.33 -1.68
N PHE A 164 21.21 20.15 -1.36
CA PHE A 164 22.05 19.02 -0.96
C PHE A 164 21.51 17.68 -1.49
N THR A 165 22.39 16.71 -1.66
CA THR A 165 22.01 15.33 -1.99
C THR A 165 21.86 14.50 -0.72
N CYS A 166 20.68 13.93 -0.48
CA CYS A 166 20.43 13.09 0.69
C CYS A 166 21.05 11.69 0.52
N ILE A 167 21.98 11.34 1.40
CA ILE A 167 22.69 10.04 1.42
C ILE A 167 22.26 9.12 2.58
N CYS A 168 21.06 9.33 3.11
CA CYS A 168 20.55 8.48 4.20
C CYS A 168 20.27 7.05 3.73
N SER A 169 20.10 6.12 4.68
CA SER A 169 19.85 4.70 4.37
C SER A 169 18.63 4.47 3.48
N THR A 170 17.63 5.36 3.53
CA THR A 170 16.44 5.30 2.67
C THR A 170 16.72 5.71 1.23
N CYS A 171 17.56 6.71 0.99
CA CYS A 171 17.92 7.13 -0.36
C CYS A 171 18.96 6.18 -0.98
N SER A 172 19.80 5.57 -0.14
CA SER A 172 20.82 4.60 -0.54
C SER A 172 20.30 3.14 -0.60
N LEU A 173 18.98 2.92 -0.52
CA LEU A 173 18.39 1.59 -0.72
C LEU A 173 18.77 1.03 -2.10
N PRO A 174 19.01 -0.30 -2.21
CA PRO A 174 19.10 -0.98 -3.51
C PRO A 174 17.86 -0.75 -4.35
N ASP A 175 18.00 -0.76 -5.69
CA ASP A 175 16.92 -0.38 -6.61
C ASP A 175 15.63 -1.18 -6.41
N GLU A 176 15.71 -2.50 -6.18
CA GLU A 176 14.53 -3.34 -5.95
C GLU A 176 13.80 -2.97 -4.66
N GLN A 177 14.53 -2.67 -3.57
CA GLN A 177 13.95 -2.21 -2.31
C GLN A 177 13.42 -0.78 -2.43
N ARG A 178 14.10 0.09 -3.17
CA ARG A 178 13.61 1.45 -3.45
C ARG A 178 12.26 1.39 -4.18
N GLU A 179 12.15 0.57 -5.22
CA GLU A 179 10.91 0.38 -5.98
C GLU A 179 9.79 -0.19 -5.11
N GLU A 180 10.06 -1.18 -4.25
CA GLU A 180 9.06 -1.73 -3.32
C GLU A 180 8.56 -0.70 -2.30
N ARG A 181 9.48 0.07 -1.72
CA ARG A 181 9.13 1.14 -0.79
C ARG A 181 8.27 2.18 -1.48
N ASP A 182 8.69 2.67 -2.64
CA ASP A 182 7.98 3.71 -3.38
C ASP A 182 6.61 3.21 -3.88
N HIS A 183 6.49 1.93 -4.25
CA HIS A 183 5.20 1.30 -4.53
C HIS A 183 4.25 1.43 -3.33
N LYS A 184 4.70 1.14 -2.11
CA LYS A 184 3.88 1.30 -0.89
C LYS A 184 3.56 2.75 -0.57
N ILE A 185 4.51 3.67 -0.75
CA ILE A 185 4.27 5.11 -0.53
C ILE A 185 3.17 5.60 -1.48
N ASP A 186 3.21 5.20 -2.75
CA ASP A 186 2.20 5.61 -3.71
C ASP A 186 0.83 4.98 -3.40
N GLN A 187 0.80 3.75 -2.85
CA GLN A 187 -0.43 3.16 -2.30
C GLN A 187 -1.00 3.99 -1.15
N LEU A 188 -0.16 4.43 -0.21
CA LEU A 188 -0.58 5.30 0.88
C LEU A 188 -1.14 6.62 0.36
N VAL A 189 -0.49 7.25 -0.62
CA VAL A 189 -0.96 8.50 -1.22
C VAL A 189 -2.32 8.29 -1.90
N SER A 190 -2.49 7.21 -2.66
CA SER A 190 -3.77 6.87 -3.30
C SER A 190 -4.87 6.62 -2.27
N LEU A 191 -4.59 5.85 -1.22
CA LEU A 191 -5.52 5.57 -0.14
C LEU A 191 -5.92 6.83 0.65
N ILE A 192 -4.99 7.75 0.89
CA ILE A 192 -5.27 9.02 1.59
C ILE A 192 -6.20 9.87 0.75
N LYS A 193 -5.92 10.05 -0.55
CA LYS A 193 -6.80 10.81 -1.46
C LYS A 193 -8.22 10.25 -1.49
N ARG A 194 -8.38 8.93 -1.51
CA ARG A 194 -9.70 8.27 -1.49
C ARG A 194 -10.44 8.40 -0.17
N ALA A 195 -9.75 8.68 0.93
CA ALA A 195 -10.42 8.89 2.21
C ALA A 195 -11.21 10.21 2.26
N ASP A 196 -10.88 11.16 1.38
CA ASP A 196 -11.56 12.45 1.25
C ASP A 196 -12.75 12.39 0.28
N GLU A 197 -12.94 11.27 -0.43
CA GLU A 197 -14.00 11.06 -1.42
C GLU A 197 -14.91 9.90 -0.98
N VAL A 198 -16.15 10.18 -0.58
CA VAL A 198 -17.10 9.11 -0.21
C VAL A 198 -17.37 8.24 -1.46
N PRO A 199 -17.13 6.91 -1.41
CA PRO A 199 -17.37 6.04 -2.56
C PRO A 199 -18.89 5.89 -2.78
N LEU A 200 -19.48 6.76 -3.59
CA LEU A 200 -20.93 6.81 -3.80
C LEU A 200 -21.39 5.86 -4.93
N GLU A 201 -20.52 5.48 -5.86
CA GLU A 201 -20.97 4.87 -7.13
C GLU A 201 -20.84 3.34 -7.21
N CYS A 202 -20.08 2.67 -6.32
CA CYS A 202 -19.70 1.25 -6.49
C CYS A 202 -19.77 0.33 -5.25
N THR A 203 -20.40 0.73 -4.15
CA THR A 203 -20.41 -0.09 -2.91
C THR A 203 -21.78 -0.17 -2.24
N THR A 204 -22.09 -1.36 -1.71
CA THR A 204 -23.29 -1.63 -0.91
C THR A 204 -23.21 -1.07 0.51
N ASP A 205 -22.00 -0.80 1.01
CA ASP A 205 -21.76 -0.13 2.30
C ASP A 205 -20.56 0.84 2.17
N PRO A 206 -20.82 2.12 1.79
CA PRO A 206 -19.78 3.13 1.62
C PRO A 206 -18.91 3.35 2.85
N TRP A 207 -19.50 3.22 4.04
CA TRP A 207 -18.81 3.45 5.31
C TRP A 207 -17.87 2.31 5.65
N LEU A 208 -18.29 1.07 5.38
CA LEU A 208 -17.41 -0.09 5.56
C LEU A 208 -16.26 -0.05 4.56
N THR A 209 -16.51 0.36 3.31
CA THR A 209 -15.45 0.60 2.33
C THR A 209 -14.45 1.66 2.81
N MET A 210 -14.94 2.78 3.38
CA MET A 210 -14.08 3.80 3.97
C MET A 210 -13.22 3.24 5.12
N LEU A 211 -13.81 2.44 6.01
CA LEU A 211 -13.07 1.78 7.09
C LEU A 211 -12.00 0.82 6.54
N ARG A 212 -12.29 0.09 5.46
CA ARG A 212 -11.31 -0.78 4.78
C ARG A 212 -10.15 0.00 4.17
N TYR A 213 -10.37 1.19 3.59
CA TYR A 213 -9.28 2.05 3.14
C TYR A 213 -8.41 2.52 4.30
N ILE A 214 -9.01 2.85 5.44
CA ILE A 214 -8.25 3.24 6.64
C ILE A 214 -7.47 2.03 7.20
N ASP A 215 -8.04 0.83 7.21
CA ASP A 215 -7.33 -0.42 7.58
C ASP A 215 -6.12 -0.65 6.66
N ALA A 216 -6.31 -0.52 5.35
CA ALA A 216 -5.24 -0.66 4.37
C ALA A 216 -4.11 0.36 4.62
N ARG A 217 -4.43 1.62 4.94
CA ARG A 217 -3.42 2.64 5.32
C ARG A 217 -2.62 2.19 6.53
N VAL A 218 -3.29 1.75 7.60
CA VAL A 218 -2.65 1.30 8.84
C VAL A 218 -1.74 0.10 8.58
N ARG A 219 -2.19 -0.89 7.79
CA ARG A 219 -1.39 -2.07 7.43
C ARG A 219 -0.14 -1.70 6.64
N VAL A 220 -0.24 -0.82 5.65
CA VAL A 220 0.93 -0.40 4.86
C VAL A 220 1.96 0.34 5.72
N PHE A 221 1.53 1.19 6.67
CA PHE A 221 2.44 1.80 7.65
C PHE A 221 3.11 0.76 8.56
N GLN A 222 2.38 -0.28 8.99
CA GLN A 222 2.94 -1.38 9.79
C GLN A 222 3.96 -2.19 8.99
N GLU A 223 3.67 -2.51 7.72
CA GLU A 223 4.60 -3.21 6.83
C GLU A 223 5.89 -2.40 6.61
N LEU A 224 5.80 -1.06 6.59
CA LEU A 224 6.95 -0.14 6.53
C LEU A 224 7.64 0.10 7.87
N ASP A 225 7.19 -0.54 8.96
CA ASP A 225 7.62 -0.32 10.34
C ASP A 225 7.65 1.18 10.73
N ARG A 226 6.59 1.91 10.37
CA ARG A 226 6.54 3.36 10.50
C ARG A 226 5.41 3.85 11.39
N GLU A 227 5.74 4.21 12.63
CA GLU A 227 4.85 4.94 13.55
C GLU A 227 5.11 6.45 13.51
N ASP A 228 4.46 7.16 12.59
CA ASP A 228 4.58 8.61 12.46
C ASP A 228 3.24 9.35 12.67
N ARG A 229 3.20 10.65 12.33
CA ARG A 229 1.97 11.44 12.38
C ARG A 229 0.89 10.91 11.44
N ASN A 230 1.25 10.39 10.26
CA ASN A 230 0.26 9.88 9.33
C ASN A 230 -0.37 8.58 9.83
N TYR A 231 0.43 7.70 10.46
CA TYR A 231 -0.07 6.51 11.13
C TYR A 231 -1.05 6.84 12.28
N GLY A 232 -0.67 7.77 13.17
CA GLY A 232 -1.57 8.26 14.21
C GLY A 232 -2.84 8.90 13.65
N GLY A 233 -2.72 9.60 12.51
CA GLY A 233 -3.80 10.19 11.75
C GLY A 233 -4.81 9.16 11.24
N ALA A 234 -4.34 8.06 10.65
CA ALA A 234 -5.21 6.98 10.18
C ALA A 234 -6.02 6.32 11.31
N LEU A 235 -5.41 6.08 12.48
CA LEU A 235 -6.13 5.60 13.66
C LEU A 235 -7.15 6.63 14.17
N ALA A 236 -6.80 7.92 14.09
CA ALA A 236 -7.70 9.02 14.42
C ALA A 236 -8.88 9.14 13.44
N ASP A 237 -8.67 8.85 12.14
CA ASP A 237 -9.72 8.76 11.12
C ASP A 237 -10.68 7.61 11.42
N ALA A 238 -10.15 6.41 11.70
CA ALA A 238 -10.95 5.24 12.07
C ALA A 238 -11.80 5.50 13.32
N ALA A 239 -11.24 6.18 14.33
CA ALA A 239 -11.96 6.57 15.53
C ALA A 239 -13.15 7.49 15.21
N ARG A 240 -12.91 8.54 14.40
CA ARG A 240 -13.96 9.49 14.00
C ARG A 240 -15.06 8.81 13.19
N LEU A 241 -14.68 8.00 12.19
CA LEU A 241 -15.62 7.24 11.37
C LEU A 241 -16.47 6.30 12.24
N ALA A 242 -15.85 5.47 13.07
CA ALA A 242 -16.59 4.53 13.92
C ALA A 242 -17.58 5.24 14.85
N ILE A 243 -17.18 6.34 15.50
CA ILE A 243 -18.05 7.11 16.40
C ILE A 243 -19.19 7.79 15.62
N MET A 244 -18.91 8.38 14.47
CA MET A 244 -19.93 8.97 13.57
C MET A 244 -20.97 7.93 13.13
N MET A 245 -20.56 6.68 12.94
CA MET A 245 -21.45 5.57 12.63
C MET A 245 -22.13 4.94 13.87
N GLY A 246 -21.91 5.46 15.07
CA GLY A 246 -22.49 4.96 16.33
C GLY A 246 -21.76 3.74 16.94
N ASP A 247 -20.61 3.32 16.40
CA ASP A 247 -19.80 2.20 16.91
C ASP A 247 -18.84 2.68 18.01
N LEU A 248 -19.38 2.94 19.20
CA LEU A 248 -18.60 3.49 20.32
C LEU A 248 -17.59 2.48 20.87
N ALA A 249 -17.84 1.17 20.73
CA ALA A 249 -16.93 0.11 21.15
C ALA A 249 -15.62 0.14 20.35
N ARG A 250 -15.68 0.24 19.01
CA ARG A 250 -14.48 0.37 18.17
C ARG A 250 -13.89 1.76 18.24
N GLY A 251 -14.75 2.78 18.18
CA GLY A 251 -14.37 4.19 18.20
C GLY A 251 -13.45 4.53 19.37
N ARG A 252 -13.77 4.06 20.58
CA ARG A 252 -12.92 4.28 21.76
C ARG A 252 -11.56 3.58 21.68
N ILE A 253 -11.48 2.40 21.06
CA ILE A 253 -10.24 1.64 20.93
C ILE A 253 -9.31 2.30 19.92
N PHE A 254 -9.84 2.71 18.77
CA PHE A 254 -9.10 3.51 17.81
C PHE A 254 -8.60 4.82 18.42
N ALA A 255 -9.46 5.52 19.16
CA ALA A 255 -9.07 6.75 19.85
C ALA A 255 -7.96 6.51 20.89
N LEU A 256 -8.01 5.38 21.61
CA LEU A 256 -6.97 4.99 22.56
C LEU A 256 -5.63 4.73 21.85
N LYS A 257 -5.65 3.98 20.73
CA LYS A 257 -4.46 3.70 19.93
C LYS A 257 -3.86 4.99 19.36
N ALA A 258 -4.69 5.88 18.82
CA ALA A 258 -4.27 7.20 18.33
C ALA A 258 -3.65 8.04 19.46
N ALA A 259 -4.30 8.12 20.62
CA ALA A 259 -3.78 8.85 21.78
C ALA A 259 -2.42 8.33 22.26
N ALA A 260 -2.22 7.00 22.22
CA ALA A 260 -0.94 6.39 22.56
C ALA A 260 0.18 6.81 21.59
N ILE A 261 -0.12 6.88 20.29
CA ILE A 261 0.82 7.39 19.27
C ILE A 261 1.14 8.86 19.52
N TRP A 262 0.12 9.71 19.69
CA TRP A 262 0.32 11.15 19.96
C TRP A 262 1.09 11.42 21.23
N LYS A 263 0.83 10.65 22.29
CA LYS A 263 1.59 10.77 23.54
C LYS A 263 3.07 10.49 23.33
N ARG A 264 3.42 9.45 22.55
CA ARG A 264 4.83 9.13 22.23
C ARG A 264 5.46 10.21 21.35
N LEU A 265 4.76 10.63 20.31
CA LEU A 265 5.29 11.49 19.26
C LEU A 265 5.28 12.98 19.61
N LEU A 266 4.36 13.43 20.46
CA LEU A 266 4.08 14.85 20.72
C LEU A 266 4.04 15.19 22.23
N GLY A 267 3.97 14.18 23.09
CA GLY A 267 3.84 14.34 24.55
C GLY A 267 2.40 14.40 25.05
N SER A 268 2.23 14.30 26.37
CA SER A 268 0.91 14.27 27.04
C SER A 268 0.20 15.62 27.13
N ASP A 269 0.97 16.71 27.05
CA ASP A 269 0.49 18.08 27.07
C ASP A 269 0.02 18.57 25.69
N ASN A 270 0.29 17.82 24.61
CA ASN A 270 -0.14 18.19 23.27
C ASN A 270 -1.68 18.14 23.11
N PRO A 271 -2.31 19.13 22.43
CA PRO A 271 -3.75 19.17 22.21
C PRO A 271 -4.34 17.91 21.57
N LEU A 272 -3.66 17.30 20.59
CA LEU A 272 -4.11 16.07 19.94
C LEU A 272 -4.13 14.90 20.92
N THR A 273 -3.10 14.76 21.74
CA THR A 273 -3.04 13.72 22.79
C THR A 273 -4.19 13.87 23.78
N LYS A 274 -4.45 15.10 24.26
CA LYS A 274 -5.56 15.41 25.16
C LYS A 274 -6.91 15.08 24.53
N LYS A 275 -7.14 15.54 23.29
CA LYS A 275 -8.38 15.31 22.53
C LYS A 275 -8.71 13.83 22.41
N TYR A 276 -7.77 13.01 21.93
CA TYR A 276 -8.01 11.59 21.72
C TYR A 276 -8.02 10.78 23.02
N THR A 277 -7.30 11.22 24.07
CA THR A 277 -7.43 10.62 25.41
C THR A 277 -8.84 10.83 25.98
N LYS A 278 -9.42 12.03 25.80
CA LYS A 278 -10.81 12.31 26.21
C LYS A 278 -11.79 11.47 25.39
N MET A 279 -11.63 11.43 24.07
CA MET A 279 -12.47 10.64 23.16
C MET A 279 -12.44 9.14 23.49
N ALA A 280 -11.30 8.57 23.87
CA ALA A 280 -11.19 7.17 24.26
C ALA A 280 -11.91 6.82 25.58
N ARG A 281 -12.01 7.79 26.49
CA ARG A 281 -12.69 7.63 27.80
C ARG A 281 -14.20 7.83 27.68
N SER A 282 -14.59 8.85 26.94
CA SER A 282 -15.98 9.26 26.75
C SER A 282 -16.17 9.66 25.30
N PRO A 283 -16.39 8.69 24.40
CA PRO A 283 -16.73 8.97 23.01
C PRO A 283 -17.97 9.88 22.98
N PRO A 284 -17.96 10.95 22.17
CA PRO A 284 -19.14 11.78 21.98
C PRO A 284 -20.30 10.95 21.42
N THR A 285 -21.49 11.19 21.97
CA THR A 285 -22.74 10.50 21.59
C THR A 285 -23.65 11.37 20.73
N ASP A 286 -23.46 12.69 20.77
CA ASP A 286 -24.25 13.67 20.03
C ASP A 286 -23.41 14.23 18.88
N HIS A 287 -23.79 13.89 17.66
CA HIS A 287 -23.18 14.40 16.44
C HIS A 287 -24.28 14.84 15.46
N GLU A 288 -24.18 16.07 14.94
CA GLU A 288 -25.15 16.62 13.98
C GLU A 288 -25.27 15.78 12.70
N ASP A 289 -24.22 15.03 12.33
CA ASP A 289 -24.15 14.16 11.15
C ASP A 289 -24.18 12.64 11.49
N GLY A 290 -24.58 12.26 12.71
CA GLY A 290 -24.56 10.86 13.16
C GLY A 290 -25.56 9.96 12.41
N GLN A 291 -25.08 8.87 11.81
CA GLN A 291 -25.94 7.94 11.03
C GLN A 291 -26.39 6.70 11.82
N ASP A 292 -25.81 6.42 13.00
CA ASP A 292 -26.18 5.32 13.91
C ASP A 292 -26.25 3.89 13.30
N ILE A 293 -25.61 3.66 12.15
CA ILE A 293 -25.69 2.40 11.38
C ILE A 293 -24.99 1.23 12.09
N TRP A 294 -23.91 1.47 12.84
CA TRP A 294 -23.06 0.47 13.49
C TRP A 294 -23.18 0.47 15.02
N LYS A 295 -24.36 0.81 15.53
CA LYS A 295 -24.61 1.07 16.95
C LYS A 295 -24.02 0.01 17.90
N THR A 296 -23.04 0.42 18.70
CA THR A 296 -22.48 -0.36 19.81
C THR A 296 -22.26 0.53 21.01
N ALA A 297 -22.37 -0.03 22.22
CA ALA A 297 -22.02 0.67 23.45
C ALA A 297 -20.52 0.52 23.73
N VAL A 298 -19.98 1.48 24.50
CA VAL A 298 -18.60 1.50 25.02
C VAL A 298 -18.21 0.20 25.76
N THR A 299 -19.20 -0.53 26.27
CA THR A 299 -19.08 -1.81 27.00
C THR A 299 -18.98 -3.04 26.10
N ASP A 300 -19.32 -2.91 24.82
CA ASP A 300 -19.45 -4.05 23.89
C ASP A 300 -18.10 -4.45 23.27
N VAL A 301 -16.98 -3.98 23.85
CA VAL A 301 -15.64 -4.44 23.50
C VAL A 301 -15.50 -5.91 23.92
N PRO A 302 -15.22 -6.83 22.99
CA PRO A 302 -15.15 -8.26 23.28
C PRO A 302 -13.99 -8.58 24.22
N ARG A 303 -14.18 -9.60 25.05
CA ARG A 303 -13.17 -10.11 25.99
C ARG A 303 -12.76 -11.51 25.58
N GLY A 304 -11.49 -11.85 25.78
CA GLY A 304 -10.97 -13.21 25.56
C GLY A 304 -10.68 -13.57 24.10
N LEU A 305 -10.73 -12.62 23.16
CA LEU A 305 -10.25 -12.83 21.80
C LEU A 305 -8.72 -12.87 21.75
N GLY A 306 -8.17 -13.71 20.87
CA GLY A 306 -6.75 -13.65 20.51
C GLY A 306 -6.41 -12.33 19.78
N PRO A 307 -5.11 -11.98 19.63
CA PRO A 307 -4.70 -10.72 18.99
C PRO A 307 -5.26 -10.54 17.57
N ASP A 308 -5.19 -11.58 16.73
CA ASP A 308 -5.66 -11.50 15.34
C ASP A 308 -7.18 -11.40 15.27
N GLU A 309 -7.90 -12.20 16.06
CA GLU A 309 -9.37 -12.14 16.15
C GLU A 309 -9.85 -10.78 16.66
N PHE A 310 -9.09 -10.15 17.57
CA PHE A 310 -9.39 -8.82 18.06
C PHE A 310 -9.17 -7.75 16.98
N GLU A 311 -8.11 -7.84 16.18
CA GLU A 311 -7.91 -6.95 15.04
C GLU A 311 -8.99 -7.16 13.96
N ASP A 312 -9.40 -8.40 13.69
CA ASP A 312 -10.49 -8.69 12.76
C ASP A 312 -11.81 -8.11 13.23
N TRP A 313 -12.12 -8.25 14.53
CA TRP A 313 -13.25 -7.55 15.12
C TRP A 313 -13.10 -6.04 14.99
N LEU A 314 -11.94 -5.47 15.36
CA LEU A 314 -11.70 -4.02 15.39
C LEU A 314 -11.89 -3.38 14.01
N TRP A 315 -11.43 -4.04 12.96
CA TRP A 315 -11.51 -3.55 11.58
C TRP A 315 -12.72 -4.06 10.79
N LYS A 316 -13.65 -4.78 11.45
CA LYS A 316 -14.81 -5.41 10.80
C LYS A 316 -14.42 -6.29 9.60
N ARG A 317 -13.30 -7.01 9.72
CA ARG A 317 -12.82 -7.92 8.68
C ARG A 317 -13.70 -9.17 8.68
N GLU A 318 -14.11 -9.60 7.50
CA GLU A 318 -14.87 -10.84 7.36
C GLU A 318 -13.99 -12.02 7.74
N LYS A 319 -14.53 -12.97 8.49
CA LYS A 319 -13.88 -14.28 8.65
C LYS A 319 -13.83 -14.94 7.27
N PRO A 320 -12.71 -15.55 6.87
CA PRO A 320 -12.64 -16.27 5.60
C PRO A 320 -13.80 -17.25 5.51
N ARG A 321 -14.65 -17.12 4.48
CA ARG A 321 -15.57 -18.20 4.13
C ARG A 321 -14.68 -19.35 3.68
N LEU A 322 -14.47 -20.34 4.54
CA LEU A 322 -13.93 -21.63 4.13
C LEU A 322 -14.94 -22.25 3.16
N VAL A 323 -14.81 -21.94 1.88
CA VAL A 323 -15.54 -22.64 0.83
C VAL A 323 -14.87 -24.01 0.69
N MET A 324 -15.27 -24.94 1.56
CA MET A 324 -15.02 -26.36 1.33
C MET A 324 -15.99 -26.83 0.24
N THR A 325 -15.71 -26.49 -1.02
CA THR A 325 -16.26 -27.25 -2.14
C THR A 325 -15.41 -28.50 -2.30
N GLY A 326 -16.09 -29.64 -2.21
CA GLY A 326 -15.49 -30.94 -1.95
C GLY A 326 -14.39 -31.38 -2.91
N GLU A 327 -13.74 -32.48 -2.51
CA GLU A 327 -12.74 -33.24 -3.28
C GLU A 327 -13.18 -33.44 -4.74
N ILE A 328 -12.79 -32.52 -5.62
CA ILE A 328 -12.95 -32.66 -7.06
C ILE A 328 -11.56 -32.57 -7.69
N VAL A 329 -11.00 -33.78 -7.87
CA VAL A 329 -10.06 -34.19 -8.91
C VAL A 329 -8.61 -33.69 -8.79
N LEU A 330 -7.92 -34.27 -7.80
CA LEU A 330 -6.46 -34.41 -7.78
C LEU A 330 -6.00 -35.53 -8.74
N LYS A 331 -5.90 -35.26 -10.05
CA LYS A 331 -5.04 -36.07 -10.95
C LYS A 331 -4.37 -35.20 -12.02
N ARG A 332 -3.05 -35.03 -11.87
CA ARG A 332 -2.06 -34.40 -12.78
C ARG A 332 -2.26 -32.91 -13.08
N ARG A 333 -1.86 -32.08 -12.11
CA ARG A 333 -1.73 -30.60 -12.23
C ARG A 333 -0.39 -30.20 -12.87
N ASN A 334 -0.12 -30.64 -14.10
CA ASN A 334 1.20 -30.37 -14.72
C ASN A 334 1.40 -28.90 -15.17
N PHE A 335 0.34 -28.08 -15.17
CA PHE A 335 0.37 -26.69 -15.67
C PHE A 335 -0.17 -25.66 -14.67
N PHE A 336 -1.31 -25.93 -13.99
CA PHE A 336 -1.86 -25.01 -13.00
C PHE A 336 -1.23 -25.21 -11.62
N PHE A 337 -0.56 -24.17 -11.12
CA PHE A 337 0.22 -24.24 -9.88
C PHE A 337 -0.41 -23.34 -8.80
N PRO A 338 -0.67 -23.85 -7.58
CA PRO A 338 -1.01 -23.01 -6.43
C PRO A 338 0.19 -22.15 -6.01
N PHE A 339 -0.02 -21.11 -5.20
CA PHE A 339 1.03 -20.15 -4.87
C PHE A 339 2.26 -20.84 -4.26
N SER A 340 2.06 -21.81 -3.37
CA SER A 340 3.15 -22.53 -2.68
C SER A 340 3.99 -23.43 -3.57
N GLU A 341 3.53 -23.75 -4.78
CA GLU A 341 4.28 -24.56 -5.76
C GLU A 341 4.97 -23.72 -6.83
N LEU A 342 4.70 -22.41 -6.89
CA LEU A 342 5.37 -21.51 -7.83
C LEU A 342 6.88 -21.45 -7.53
N PRO A 343 7.75 -21.37 -8.55
CA PRO A 343 9.18 -21.21 -8.33
C PRO A 343 9.51 -19.81 -7.79
N HIS A 344 10.60 -19.70 -7.03
CA HIS A 344 11.14 -18.39 -6.67
C HIS A 344 11.90 -17.76 -7.84
N LYS A 345 11.89 -16.43 -7.94
CA LYS A 345 12.67 -15.67 -8.93
C LYS A 345 14.14 -16.10 -9.00
N ASN A 346 14.76 -16.41 -7.85
CA ASN A 346 16.18 -16.79 -7.76
C ASN A 346 16.46 -18.25 -8.18
N ASP A 347 15.44 -19.11 -8.20
CA ASP A 347 15.57 -20.51 -8.63
C ASP A 347 15.54 -20.64 -10.16
N ILE A 348 15.03 -19.61 -10.84
CA ILE A 348 15.08 -19.48 -12.30
C ILE A 348 16.49 -19.01 -12.68
N ARG A 349 17.47 -19.91 -12.57
CA ARG A 349 18.87 -19.63 -12.94
C ARG A 349 18.95 -19.19 -14.41
N GLY A 350 19.60 -18.04 -14.63
CA GLY A 350 19.98 -17.54 -15.94
C GLY A 350 21.16 -18.30 -16.55
N ASP A 351 21.09 -19.64 -16.61
CA ASP A 351 21.95 -20.38 -17.52
C ASP A 351 21.30 -20.44 -18.90
N GLY A 352 22.06 -20.05 -19.93
CA GLY A 352 21.60 -19.91 -21.30
C GLY A 352 21.35 -21.24 -22.02
N SER A 353 20.84 -22.28 -21.34
CA SER A 353 20.49 -23.58 -21.93
C SER A 353 18.96 -23.76 -22.07
N PHE A 354 18.32 -22.84 -22.77
CA PHE A 354 16.87 -22.81 -23.01
C PHE A 354 16.40 -23.87 -24.02
N LYS A 355 16.39 -25.16 -23.63
CA LYS A 355 15.76 -26.21 -24.46
C LYS A 355 14.57 -26.92 -23.82
N ASN A 356 14.22 -26.67 -22.55
CA ASN A 356 13.10 -27.35 -21.87
C ASN A 356 12.52 -26.52 -20.69
N ARG A 357 12.09 -25.27 -20.90
CA ARG A 357 11.27 -24.59 -19.87
C ARG A 357 9.86 -25.15 -19.94
N ARG A 358 9.38 -25.76 -18.85
CA ARG A 358 7.96 -26.06 -18.70
C ARG A 358 7.27 -24.77 -18.27
N HIS A 359 6.20 -24.39 -18.96
CA HIS A 359 5.38 -23.25 -18.56
C HIS A 359 4.36 -23.66 -17.49
N TRP A 360 3.90 -22.70 -16.70
CA TRP A 360 2.84 -22.90 -15.70
C TRP A 360 1.91 -21.69 -15.64
N CYS A 361 0.78 -21.84 -14.96
CA CYS A 361 -0.19 -20.77 -14.75
C CYS A 361 -0.68 -20.78 -13.31
N PHE A 362 -0.61 -19.63 -12.66
CA PHE A 362 -1.25 -19.38 -11.38
C PHE A 362 -2.70 -18.96 -11.62
N LEU A 363 -3.64 -19.58 -10.91
CA LEU A 363 -5.04 -19.17 -10.86
C LEU A 363 -5.38 -18.70 -9.44
N GLY A 364 -5.93 -17.50 -9.31
CA GLY A 364 -6.39 -16.96 -8.04
C GLY A 364 -7.76 -16.29 -8.16
N GLU A 365 -8.67 -16.60 -7.25
CA GLU A 365 -9.98 -15.95 -7.17
C GLU A 365 -9.84 -14.61 -6.45
N ILE A 366 -10.34 -13.53 -7.04
CA ILE A 366 -10.28 -12.17 -6.50
C ILE A 366 -11.29 -12.03 -5.35
N LEU A 367 -10.79 -11.67 -4.17
CA LEU A 367 -11.58 -11.67 -2.93
C LEU A 367 -12.33 -10.37 -2.65
N GLU A 368 -11.74 -9.23 -2.99
CA GLU A 368 -12.34 -7.90 -2.76
C GLU A 368 -12.21 -7.05 -4.03
N ASP A 369 -12.73 -5.81 -4.02
CA ASP A 369 -12.50 -4.82 -5.08
C ASP A 369 -11.26 -3.95 -4.73
N PRO A 370 -10.04 -4.36 -5.13
CA PRO A 370 -8.83 -3.56 -4.95
C PRO A 370 -8.68 -2.47 -6.01
N PHE A 371 -9.56 -2.40 -7.01
CA PHE A 371 -9.28 -1.76 -8.31
C PHE A 371 -9.27 -0.26 -8.27
N SER A 372 -9.50 0.33 -7.10
CA SER A 372 -9.49 1.77 -6.95
C SER A 372 -8.20 2.35 -6.37
N ILE A 373 -7.24 1.51 -5.96
CA ILE A 373 -5.98 1.94 -5.35
C ILE A 373 -4.84 1.68 -6.34
N VAL A 374 -4.03 2.70 -6.61
CA VAL A 374 -2.89 2.62 -7.52
C VAL A 374 -1.60 2.96 -6.75
N PRO A 375 -0.54 2.15 -6.85
CA PRO A 375 -0.41 0.94 -7.65
C PRO A 375 -1.22 -0.23 -7.07
N LEU A 376 -1.76 -1.05 -7.98
CA LEU A 376 -2.72 -2.08 -7.62
C LEU A 376 -2.07 -3.22 -6.83
N SER A 377 -2.78 -3.70 -5.81
CA SER A 377 -2.47 -4.95 -5.12
C SER A 377 -3.75 -5.72 -4.85
N VAL A 378 -3.87 -6.89 -5.44
CA VAL A 378 -5.09 -7.71 -5.42
C VAL A 378 -4.88 -8.86 -4.44
N GLU A 379 -5.74 -8.97 -3.42
CA GLU A 379 -5.81 -10.17 -2.59
C GLU A 379 -6.59 -11.25 -3.35
N VAL A 380 -5.97 -12.42 -3.47
CA VAL A 380 -6.53 -13.56 -4.19
C VAL A 380 -6.49 -14.82 -3.34
N MET A 381 -7.43 -15.72 -3.57
CA MET A 381 -7.45 -17.07 -3.01
C MET A 381 -7.06 -18.06 -4.10
N ASP A 382 -5.99 -18.82 -3.87
CA ASP A 382 -5.51 -19.80 -4.83
C ASP A 382 -6.35 -21.09 -4.84
N MET A 383 -5.98 -22.02 -5.72
CA MET A 383 -6.66 -23.31 -5.88
C MET A 383 -6.58 -24.24 -4.66
N ASP A 384 -5.67 -23.98 -3.71
CA ASP A 384 -5.56 -24.72 -2.45
C ASP A 384 -6.22 -23.95 -1.29
N ASN A 385 -7.07 -22.97 -1.60
CA ASN A 385 -7.77 -22.09 -0.67
C ASN A 385 -6.82 -21.26 0.24
N LYS A 386 -5.62 -20.96 -0.24
CA LYS A 386 -4.67 -20.09 0.47
C LYS A 386 -4.73 -18.68 -0.09
N LYS A 387 -4.74 -17.69 0.82
CA LYS A 387 -4.66 -16.27 0.45
C LYS A 387 -3.24 -15.90 0.06
N THR A 388 -3.10 -15.15 -1.02
CA THR A 388 -1.86 -14.48 -1.43
C THR A 388 -2.18 -13.13 -2.06
N LYS A 389 -1.17 -12.32 -2.36
CA LYS A 389 -1.32 -11.03 -3.01
C LYS A 389 -0.59 -10.99 -4.35
N VAL A 390 -1.24 -10.38 -5.33
CA VAL A 390 -0.63 -10.02 -6.62
C VAL A 390 -0.38 -8.52 -6.61
N HIS A 391 0.89 -8.13 -6.66
CA HIS A 391 1.32 -6.73 -6.66
C HIS A 391 1.75 -6.31 -8.07
N PHE A 392 1.20 -5.20 -8.56
CA PHE A 392 1.40 -4.74 -9.93
C PHE A 392 2.55 -3.72 -10.03
N TYR A 393 3.68 -4.19 -10.55
CA TYR A 393 4.90 -3.41 -10.86
C TYR A 393 5.06 -3.22 -12.36
N THR A 394 3.94 -3.15 -13.08
CA THR A 394 3.87 -2.82 -14.51
C THR A 394 3.98 -1.31 -14.71
N GLU A 395 4.30 -0.87 -15.93
CA GLU A 395 4.32 0.57 -16.27
C GLU A 395 2.96 1.24 -16.01
N THR A 396 1.88 0.51 -16.26
CA THR A 396 0.48 0.92 -16.06
C THR A 396 -0.03 0.69 -14.63
N ARG A 397 0.79 0.11 -13.76
CA ARG A 397 0.59 0.01 -12.31
C ARG A 397 -0.73 -0.67 -11.89
N GLY A 398 -1.24 -1.56 -12.74
CA GLY A 398 -2.48 -2.30 -12.55
C GLY A 398 -3.70 -1.73 -13.28
N SER A 399 -3.61 -0.57 -13.94
CA SER A 399 -4.73 -0.06 -14.76
C SER A 399 -5.08 -0.97 -15.94
N GLU A 400 -4.14 -1.80 -16.39
CA GLU A 400 -4.36 -2.83 -17.42
C GLU A 400 -5.44 -3.84 -17.03
N VAL A 401 -5.58 -4.17 -15.73
CA VAL A 401 -6.61 -5.09 -15.25
C VAL A 401 -7.89 -4.39 -14.77
N GLN A 402 -7.80 -3.10 -14.42
CA GLN A 402 -8.97 -2.29 -14.01
C GLN A 402 -10.02 -2.20 -15.14
N ASN A 403 -9.59 -2.10 -16.39
CA ASN A 403 -10.47 -2.01 -17.57
C ASN A 403 -11.41 -3.23 -17.72
N TYR A 404 -11.07 -4.37 -17.12
CA TYR A 404 -11.91 -5.56 -17.18
C TYR A 404 -13.16 -5.47 -16.30
N HIS A 405 -13.29 -4.45 -15.44
CA HIS A 405 -14.35 -4.37 -14.42
C HIS A 405 -14.54 -5.70 -13.65
N PRO A 406 -13.44 -6.26 -13.11
CA PRO A 406 -13.46 -7.50 -12.33
C PRO A 406 -14.50 -7.42 -11.22
N ARG A 407 -15.21 -8.53 -11.02
CA ARG A 407 -16.17 -8.68 -9.92
C ARG A 407 -15.52 -9.56 -8.86
N PRO A 408 -15.96 -9.47 -7.59
CA PRO A 408 -15.67 -10.55 -6.64
C PRO A 408 -15.97 -11.90 -7.29
N GLU A 409 -15.13 -12.89 -7.03
CA GLU A 409 -15.18 -14.23 -7.65
C GLU A 409 -14.65 -14.33 -9.11
N SER A 410 -14.19 -13.23 -9.71
CA SER A 410 -13.37 -13.30 -10.93
C SER A 410 -12.05 -14.03 -10.66
N THR A 411 -11.54 -14.78 -11.64
CA THR A 411 -10.23 -15.42 -11.57
C THR A 411 -9.16 -14.59 -12.26
N ILE A 412 -8.05 -14.33 -11.57
CA ILE A 412 -6.80 -13.88 -12.16
C ILE A 412 -6.02 -15.10 -12.65
N ALA A 413 -5.59 -15.08 -13.91
CA ALA A 413 -4.69 -16.07 -14.47
C ALA A 413 -3.36 -15.40 -14.80
N ILE A 414 -2.26 -15.94 -14.27
CA ILE A 414 -0.91 -15.39 -14.46
C ILE A 414 0.00 -16.49 -14.98
N LEU A 415 0.45 -16.35 -16.22
CA LEU A 415 1.40 -17.26 -16.86
C LEU A 415 2.79 -17.04 -16.27
N ASP A 416 3.50 -18.13 -16.02
CA ASP A 416 4.86 -18.16 -15.47
C ASP A 416 5.05 -17.30 -14.20
N ALA A 417 4.01 -17.24 -13.37
CA ALA A 417 4.04 -16.52 -12.10
C ALA A 417 5.15 -17.04 -11.18
N THR A 418 5.76 -16.16 -10.39
CA THR A 418 6.83 -16.53 -9.46
C THR A 418 6.51 -16.05 -8.06
N GLN A 419 7.03 -16.77 -7.06
CA GLN A 419 7.06 -16.29 -5.69
C GLN A 419 8.11 -15.17 -5.57
N HIS A 420 7.70 -14.08 -4.94
CA HIS A 420 8.55 -12.94 -4.62
C HIS A 420 8.49 -12.64 -3.13
N ASP A 421 9.65 -12.64 -2.49
CA ASP A 421 9.83 -12.28 -1.10
C ASP A 421 10.03 -10.75 -1.01
N PHE A 422 8.97 -10.03 -0.62
CA PHE A 422 9.02 -8.58 -0.45
C PHE A 422 9.79 -8.21 0.82
N HIS A 423 10.55 -7.12 0.77
CA HIS A 423 11.28 -6.61 1.94
C HIS A 423 10.31 -6.07 3.01
N TRP A 424 9.19 -5.48 2.58
CA TRP A 424 8.14 -4.98 3.46
C TRP A 424 6.83 -5.72 3.15
N GLY A 425 6.43 -6.63 4.04
CA GLY A 425 5.19 -7.40 3.92
C GLY A 425 5.40 -8.88 3.61
N PRO A 426 4.31 -9.65 3.49
CA PRO A 426 4.38 -11.09 3.25
C PRO A 426 4.82 -11.41 1.80
N PRO A 427 5.32 -12.64 1.54
CA PRO A 427 5.54 -13.11 0.18
C PRO A 427 4.28 -13.05 -0.68
N GLY A 428 4.46 -12.82 -1.97
CA GLY A 428 3.37 -12.74 -2.94
C GLY A 428 3.86 -12.88 -4.38
N ILE A 429 3.04 -12.47 -5.34
CA ILE A 429 3.39 -12.47 -6.77
C ILE A 429 3.70 -11.03 -7.19
N ARG A 430 4.90 -10.81 -7.74
CA ARG A 430 5.29 -9.53 -8.32
C ARG A 430 5.04 -9.54 -9.83
N HIS A 431 3.93 -8.95 -10.25
CA HIS A 431 3.55 -8.90 -11.65
C HIS A 431 4.21 -7.72 -12.36
N ARG A 432 4.92 -7.97 -13.47
CA ARG A 432 5.67 -6.94 -14.23
C ARG A 432 5.35 -6.86 -15.72
N ASP A 433 4.78 -7.90 -16.32
CA ASP A 433 4.48 -7.94 -17.75
C ASP A 433 2.96 -8.05 -17.96
N PRO A 434 2.27 -6.96 -18.37
CA PRO A 434 0.83 -6.94 -18.61
C PRO A 434 0.32 -8.03 -19.55
N ARG A 435 1.17 -8.60 -20.41
CA ARG A 435 0.78 -9.68 -21.32
C ARG A 435 0.61 -11.00 -20.58
N MET A 436 1.29 -11.22 -19.47
CA MET A 436 1.28 -12.50 -18.76
C MET A 436 0.05 -12.69 -17.87
N ILE A 437 -0.89 -11.74 -17.86
CA ILE A 437 -2.06 -11.76 -17.00
C ILE A 437 -3.36 -11.63 -17.78
N LYS A 438 -4.40 -12.34 -17.33
CA LYS A 438 -5.76 -12.17 -17.81
C LYS A 438 -6.76 -12.37 -16.68
N ILE A 439 -7.84 -11.60 -16.72
CA ILE A 439 -8.98 -11.76 -15.82
C ILE A 439 -10.08 -12.57 -16.54
N PHE A 440 -10.56 -13.62 -15.90
CA PHE A 440 -11.75 -14.36 -16.30
C PHE A 440 -12.88 -14.07 -15.31
N HIS A 441 -14.09 -13.78 -15.79
CA HIS A 441 -15.24 -13.42 -14.95
C HIS A 441 -15.97 -14.63 -14.33
N HIS A 442 -15.20 -15.61 -13.89
CA HIS A 442 -15.71 -16.85 -13.32
C HIS A 442 -14.81 -17.35 -12.18
N PRO A 443 -15.39 -18.05 -11.18
CA PRO A 443 -14.65 -18.63 -10.07
C PRO A 443 -13.64 -19.67 -10.53
N VAL A 444 -12.56 -19.83 -9.76
CA VAL A 444 -11.50 -20.81 -10.03
C VAL A 444 -12.06 -22.24 -10.18
N PRO A 445 -12.98 -22.73 -9.32
CA PRO A 445 -13.56 -24.08 -9.47
C PRO A 445 -14.29 -24.29 -10.80
N VAL A 446 -14.90 -23.24 -11.36
CA VAL A 446 -15.61 -23.32 -12.66
C VAL A 446 -14.60 -23.48 -13.79
N ILE A 447 -13.49 -22.76 -13.74
CA ILE A 447 -12.40 -22.85 -14.73
C ILE A 447 -11.74 -24.24 -14.68
N LEU A 448 -11.47 -24.76 -13.48
CA LEU A 448 -10.88 -26.09 -13.33
C LEU A 448 -11.81 -27.22 -13.79
N ALA A 449 -13.11 -27.13 -13.49
CA ALA A 449 -14.09 -28.10 -13.97
C ALA A 449 -14.18 -28.14 -15.51
N LEU A 450 -14.01 -26.98 -16.15
CA LEU A 450 -13.96 -26.86 -17.60
C LEU A 450 -12.75 -27.53 -18.23
N GLU A 451 -11.58 -27.48 -17.59
CA GLU A 451 -10.34 -28.07 -18.13
C GLU A 451 -10.54 -29.55 -18.48
N HIS A 452 -11.08 -30.32 -17.52
CA HIS A 452 -11.30 -31.76 -17.70
C HIS A 452 -12.29 -32.05 -18.84
N GLU A 453 -13.42 -31.31 -18.88
CA GLU A 453 -14.43 -31.47 -19.93
C GLU A 453 -13.88 -31.11 -21.31
N VAL A 454 -13.17 -29.99 -21.43
CA VAL A 454 -12.60 -29.54 -22.71
C VAL A 454 -11.56 -30.53 -23.20
N ARG A 455 -10.62 -30.97 -22.36
CA ARG A 455 -9.62 -31.96 -22.78
C ARG A 455 -10.25 -33.29 -23.18
N SER A 456 -11.29 -33.74 -22.49
CA SER A 456 -11.95 -35.02 -22.77
C SER A 456 -12.75 -35.03 -24.07
N TYR A 457 -13.32 -33.89 -24.48
CA TYR A 457 -14.29 -33.81 -25.58
C TYR A 457 -13.91 -32.89 -26.74
N SER A 458 -12.81 -32.13 -26.63
CA SER A 458 -12.32 -31.22 -27.68
C SER A 458 -11.12 -31.75 -28.47
N THR A 459 -10.31 -32.64 -27.88
CA THR A 459 -9.13 -33.20 -28.57
C THR A 459 -9.51 -34.36 -29.49
N SER A 460 -8.80 -34.51 -30.62
CA SER A 460 -8.87 -35.70 -31.46
C SER A 460 -7.66 -36.60 -31.23
N HIS A 461 -7.88 -37.92 -31.29
CA HIS A 461 -6.81 -38.90 -31.30
C HIS A 461 -7.02 -39.86 -32.47
N ASN A 462 -6.06 -39.94 -33.40
CA ASN A 462 -6.18 -40.74 -34.64
C ASN A 462 -7.50 -40.49 -35.41
N ASP A 463 -7.85 -39.22 -35.63
CA ASP A 463 -9.11 -38.77 -36.26
C ASP A 463 -10.42 -39.17 -35.55
N LEU A 464 -10.33 -39.73 -34.35
CA LEU A 464 -11.49 -40.06 -33.52
C LEU A 464 -11.73 -38.97 -32.47
N ARG A 465 -13.02 -38.68 -32.21
CA ARG A 465 -13.48 -37.71 -31.21
C ARG A 465 -14.59 -38.30 -30.36
N HIS A 466 -14.69 -37.86 -29.12
CA HIS A 466 -15.79 -38.19 -28.23
C HIS A 466 -16.98 -37.27 -28.47
N CYS A 467 -18.16 -37.84 -28.60
CA CYS A 467 -19.39 -37.05 -28.58
C CYS A 467 -19.67 -36.59 -27.14
N HIS A 468 -19.73 -35.29 -26.90
CA HIS A 468 -20.04 -34.77 -25.56
C HIS A 468 -21.44 -35.22 -25.07
N GLY A 469 -22.41 -35.36 -25.98
CA GLY A 469 -23.78 -35.79 -25.65
C GLY A 469 -23.89 -37.23 -25.15
N CYS A 470 -23.44 -38.22 -25.94
CA CYS A 470 -23.61 -39.65 -25.64
C CYS A 470 -22.32 -40.38 -25.23
N ASN A 471 -21.18 -39.68 -25.19
CA ASN A 471 -19.85 -40.22 -24.91
C ASN A 471 -19.33 -41.28 -25.90
N THR A 472 -20.02 -41.50 -27.03
CA THR A 472 -19.55 -42.44 -28.05
C THR A 472 -18.42 -41.84 -28.87
N ILE A 473 -17.46 -42.67 -29.24
CA ILE A 473 -16.33 -42.30 -30.10
C ILE A 473 -16.77 -42.42 -31.56
N GLY A 474 -16.43 -41.45 -32.40
CA GLY A 474 -16.67 -41.51 -33.83
C GLY A 474 -15.66 -40.72 -34.64
N ALA A 475 -15.66 -40.93 -35.96
CA ALA A 475 -14.77 -40.23 -36.87
C ALA A 475 -15.07 -38.72 -36.87
N SER A 476 -14.03 -37.89 -36.82
CA SER A 476 -14.14 -36.43 -36.76
C SER A 476 -14.96 -35.86 -37.90
N SER A 477 -14.81 -36.42 -39.12
CA SER A 477 -15.55 -36.04 -40.33
C SER A 477 -17.06 -36.24 -40.23
N SER A 478 -17.51 -37.16 -39.38
CA SER A 478 -18.93 -37.48 -39.17
C SER A 478 -19.59 -36.67 -38.05
N MET A 479 -18.81 -35.88 -37.30
CA MET A 479 -19.29 -35.13 -36.14
C MET A 479 -19.42 -33.63 -36.44
N LYS A 480 -20.36 -32.99 -35.76
CA LYS A 480 -20.58 -31.54 -35.82
C LYS A 480 -20.02 -30.87 -34.58
N ARG A 481 -19.19 -29.85 -34.78
CA ARG A 481 -18.67 -28.98 -33.72
C ARG A 481 -19.71 -27.94 -33.31
N CYS A 482 -19.73 -27.55 -32.03
CA CYS A 482 -20.50 -26.40 -31.61
C CYS A 482 -19.99 -25.13 -32.31
N ALA A 483 -20.87 -24.43 -33.03
CA ALA A 483 -20.50 -23.22 -33.76
C ALA A 483 -20.16 -22.02 -32.87
N LYS A 484 -20.54 -22.04 -31.59
CA LYS A 484 -20.31 -20.92 -30.65
C LYS A 484 -18.99 -21.08 -29.91
N CYS A 485 -18.86 -22.14 -29.09
CA CYS A 485 -17.66 -22.33 -28.27
C CYS A 485 -16.51 -23.03 -28.99
N LEU A 486 -16.75 -23.57 -30.20
CA LEU A 486 -15.74 -24.26 -31.01
C LEU A 486 -15.00 -25.42 -30.32
N SER A 487 -15.47 -25.89 -29.15
CA SER A 487 -14.76 -26.85 -28.31
C SER A 487 -15.40 -28.24 -28.35
N PHE A 488 -16.72 -28.34 -28.21
CA PHE A 488 -17.39 -29.65 -28.10
C PHE A 488 -17.95 -30.17 -29.43
N TRP A 489 -17.93 -31.50 -29.58
CA TRP A 489 -18.33 -32.22 -30.79
C TRP A 489 -19.50 -33.20 -30.56
N TYR A 490 -20.30 -33.40 -31.59
CA TYR A 490 -21.57 -34.16 -31.53
C TYR A 490 -21.78 -35.07 -32.73
N CYS A 491 -22.20 -36.32 -32.51
CA CYS A 491 -22.60 -37.24 -33.58
C CYS A 491 -23.96 -36.87 -34.21
N SER A 492 -24.81 -36.12 -33.49
CA SER A 492 -26.13 -35.71 -33.97
C SER A 492 -26.62 -34.44 -33.29
N LYS A 493 -27.62 -33.79 -33.89
CA LYS A 493 -28.31 -32.63 -33.29
C LYS A 493 -28.98 -33.00 -31.97
N ASN A 494 -29.51 -34.22 -31.84
CA ASN A 494 -30.10 -34.71 -30.59
C ASN A 494 -29.05 -34.79 -29.47
N CYS A 495 -27.85 -35.29 -29.76
CA CYS A 495 -26.76 -35.31 -28.78
C CYS A 495 -26.29 -33.91 -28.37
N GLN A 496 -26.35 -32.94 -29.28
CA GLN A 496 -26.10 -31.53 -28.94
C GLN A 496 -27.15 -30.98 -27.97
N ILE A 497 -28.44 -31.27 -28.18
CA ILE A 497 -29.53 -30.85 -27.30
C ILE A 497 -29.41 -31.51 -25.92
N VAL A 498 -29.14 -32.82 -25.88
CA VAL A 498 -28.90 -33.56 -24.63
C VAL A 498 -27.76 -32.90 -23.87
N SER A 499 -26.60 -32.70 -24.51
CA SER A 499 -25.46 -32.00 -23.92
C SER A 499 -25.82 -30.60 -23.37
N TRP A 500 -26.58 -29.83 -24.14
CA TRP A 500 -27.00 -28.47 -23.79
C TRP A 500 -27.85 -28.42 -22.52
N VAL A 501 -28.75 -29.39 -22.34
CA VAL A 501 -29.72 -29.42 -21.24
C VAL A 501 -29.20 -30.18 -20.03
N THR A 502 -28.58 -31.35 -20.24
CA THR A 502 -28.29 -32.31 -19.16
C THR A 502 -26.83 -32.37 -18.75
N LYS A 503 -25.89 -31.88 -19.58
CA LYS A 503 -24.45 -31.95 -19.31
C LYS A 503 -23.77 -30.58 -19.14
N GLY A 504 -24.53 -29.56 -18.77
CA GLY A 504 -23.98 -28.25 -18.43
C GLY A 504 -23.37 -27.45 -19.61
N HIS A 505 -23.43 -27.95 -20.85
CA HIS A 505 -22.84 -27.24 -21.99
C HIS A 505 -23.43 -25.85 -22.18
N LYS A 506 -24.70 -25.59 -21.85
CA LYS A 506 -25.27 -24.23 -21.90
C LYS A 506 -24.45 -23.23 -21.09
N ALA A 507 -23.99 -23.60 -19.89
CA ALA A 507 -23.16 -22.74 -19.06
C ALA A 507 -21.75 -22.60 -19.66
N PHE A 508 -21.13 -23.73 -19.99
CA PHE A 508 -19.77 -23.79 -20.52
C PHE A 508 -19.58 -23.16 -21.90
N CYS A 509 -20.62 -23.15 -22.74
CA CYS A 509 -20.56 -22.62 -24.11
C CYS A 509 -20.27 -21.12 -24.13
N THR A 510 -20.77 -20.37 -23.15
CA THR A 510 -20.50 -18.94 -23.02
C THR A 510 -19.05 -18.70 -22.60
N LEU A 511 -18.56 -19.46 -21.62
CA LEU A 511 -17.19 -19.36 -21.11
C LEU A 511 -16.16 -19.66 -22.20
N LEU A 512 -16.37 -20.75 -22.92
CA LEU A 512 -15.47 -21.23 -23.97
C LEU A 512 -15.54 -20.43 -25.28
N GLN A 513 -16.34 -19.35 -25.34
CA GLN A 513 -16.20 -18.37 -26.43
C GLN A 513 -14.92 -17.54 -26.29
N ASP A 514 -14.37 -17.42 -25.07
CA ASP A 514 -13.08 -16.78 -24.86
C ASP A 514 -11.95 -17.64 -25.47
N PRO A 515 -11.22 -17.16 -26.49
CA PRO A 515 -10.13 -17.91 -27.11
C PRO A 515 -9.00 -18.22 -26.14
N ASP A 516 -8.72 -17.35 -25.16
CA ASP A 516 -7.63 -17.55 -24.20
C ASP A 516 -7.98 -18.63 -23.20
N LEU A 517 -9.25 -18.71 -22.79
CA LEU A 517 -9.70 -19.79 -21.92
C LEU A 517 -9.57 -21.16 -22.62
N ARG A 518 -9.92 -21.23 -23.91
CA ARG A 518 -9.69 -22.43 -24.73
C ARG A 518 -8.20 -22.74 -24.88
N GLY A 519 -7.39 -21.71 -25.15
CA GLY A 519 -5.93 -21.82 -25.29
C GLY A 519 -5.29 -22.39 -24.03
N LEU A 520 -5.68 -21.93 -22.84
CA LEU A 520 -5.16 -22.44 -21.57
C LEU A 520 -5.31 -23.96 -21.44
N PHE A 521 -6.42 -24.53 -21.88
CA PHE A 521 -6.71 -25.97 -21.76
C PHE A 521 -6.10 -26.81 -22.88
N LEU A 522 -6.05 -26.28 -24.09
CA LEU A 522 -5.70 -27.01 -25.31
C LEU A 522 -4.24 -26.86 -25.73
N THR A 523 -3.55 -25.81 -25.26
CA THR A 523 -2.13 -25.64 -25.50
C THR A 523 -1.33 -26.75 -24.82
N LYS A 524 -0.38 -27.32 -25.57
CA LYS A 524 0.59 -28.27 -25.05
C LYS A 524 1.77 -27.51 -24.44
N TRP A 525 1.61 -27.12 -23.19
CA TRP A 525 2.54 -26.26 -22.47
C TRP A 525 3.94 -26.85 -22.26
N ASP A 526 4.10 -28.16 -22.47
CA ASP A 526 5.36 -28.87 -22.49
C ASP A 526 6.12 -28.74 -23.83
N GLU A 527 5.44 -28.34 -24.91
CA GLU A 527 6.02 -28.12 -26.24
C GLU A 527 6.24 -26.63 -26.57
N VAL A 528 5.72 -25.71 -25.74
CA VAL A 528 5.87 -24.26 -25.93
C VAL A 528 7.30 -23.82 -25.58
N GLN A 529 7.96 -23.13 -26.51
CA GLN A 529 9.32 -22.58 -26.31
C GLN A 529 9.28 -21.15 -25.76
N ASP A 530 8.45 -20.30 -26.36
CA ASP A 530 8.25 -18.91 -25.97
C ASP A 530 6.77 -18.68 -25.65
N CYS A 531 6.47 -18.27 -24.41
CA CYS A 531 5.14 -17.86 -24.01
C CYS A 531 5.01 -16.35 -24.17
N ASP A 532 4.36 -15.92 -25.25
CA ASP A 532 4.15 -14.49 -25.57
C ASP A 532 3.07 -13.79 -24.71
N GLY A 533 2.46 -14.52 -23.76
CA GLY A 533 1.36 -14.05 -22.94
C GLY A 533 0.00 -14.10 -23.66
N PHE A 534 -0.98 -13.40 -23.09
CA PHE A 534 -2.32 -13.21 -23.62
C PHE A 534 -2.34 -12.06 -24.66
N PRO A 535 -3.15 -12.18 -25.74
CA PRO A 535 -3.96 -13.34 -26.07
C PRO A 535 -3.09 -14.53 -26.51
N LEU A 536 -3.46 -15.72 -26.08
CA LEU A 536 -2.79 -16.96 -26.43
C LEU A 536 -2.95 -17.22 -27.92
N LYS A 537 -1.87 -17.63 -28.58
CA LYS A 537 -1.91 -18.17 -29.93
C LYS A 537 -2.67 -19.50 -29.89
N THR A 538 -3.99 -19.46 -30.08
CA THR A 538 -4.78 -20.68 -30.16
C THR A 538 -4.31 -21.50 -31.35
N TYR A 539 -4.12 -22.81 -31.13
CA TYR A 539 -4.00 -23.78 -32.20
C TYR A 539 -5.38 -23.97 -32.86
N ASP A 540 -5.98 -22.90 -33.38
CA ASP A 540 -7.11 -23.01 -34.29
C ASP A 540 -6.54 -23.43 -35.65
N GLY A 541 -6.06 -24.68 -35.71
CA GLY A 541 -5.67 -25.32 -36.95
C GLY A 541 -6.90 -25.62 -37.80
N TYR A 542 -7.44 -24.60 -38.47
CA TYR A 542 -8.25 -24.59 -39.70
C TYR A 542 -8.36 -23.12 -40.14
N CYS A 543 -7.58 -22.64 -41.11
CA CYS A 543 -8.03 -22.59 -42.51
C CYS A 543 -8.66 -23.87 -43.05
#